data_AF-A0A804JSJ7-F1
#
_entry.id   AF-A0A804JSJ7-F1
#
_cell.length_a   1.000
_cell.length_b   1.000
_cell.length_c   1.000
_cell.angle_alpha   90.00
_cell.angle_beta   90.00
_cell.angle_gamma   90.00
#
_symmetry.space_group_name_H-M   'P 1'
#
loop_
_entity.id
_entity.type
_entity.pdbx_description
1 polymer ?
#
loop_
_entity_poly.entity_id
_entity_poly.type
_entity_poly.pdbx_seq_one_letter_code
_entity_poly.pdbx_strand_id
1 'polypeptide(L)'
;MEVHKRLLAWDAESPPSEEMELEELRRGPWTVEEDIVLVEHVTEHGEGRWNALARRAGLKRTGKSCRLRWLNYLRPDVRRGNITPEEHLLILDLHSRWGNR
;
A
#
# COMPACT_ATOMS: atom_id res chain seq x y z
N MET A 1 -18.50 42.49 27.64
CA MET A 1 -18.17 42.35 29.07
C MET A 1 -18.44 40.88 29.39
N GLU A 2 -17.53 39.95 29.27
CA GLU A 2 -16.13 40.02 29.64
C GLU A 2 -15.29 39.18 28.67
N VAL A 3 -14.19 39.79 28.27
CA VAL A 3 -13.11 39.21 27.48
C VAL A 3 -12.24 38.30 28.35
N HIS A 4 -11.57 37.35 27.69
CA HIS A 4 -10.28 36.80 28.10
C HIS A 4 -10.18 36.07 29.45
N LYS A 5 -10.08 34.74 29.38
CA LYS A 5 -8.95 33.99 29.96
C LYS A 5 -9.03 32.52 29.55
N ARG A 6 -8.31 32.18 28.48
CA ARG A 6 -7.68 30.88 28.26
C ARG A 6 -6.61 31.02 27.18
N LEU A 7 -5.70 31.98 27.41
CA LEU A 7 -4.31 31.85 26.98
C LEU A 7 -3.58 31.32 28.20
N LEU A 8 -2.79 30.26 28.01
CA LEU A 8 -1.83 29.58 28.91
C LEU A 8 -2.07 28.06 28.92
N ALA A 9 -1.66 27.43 27.83
CA ALA A 9 -1.01 26.10 27.78
C ALA A 9 -0.74 25.76 26.30
N TRP A 10 0.11 26.56 25.63
CA TRP A 10 0.66 26.24 24.30
C TRP A 10 2.10 25.72 24.40
N ASP A 11 2.68 25.62 25.59
CA ASP A 11 4.00 25.02 25.78
C ASP A 11 3.87 23.56 26.19
N ALA A 12 3.69 22.69 25.21
CA ALA A 12 4.11 21.28 25.25
C ALA A 12 3.94 20.72 23.84
N GLU A 13 5.05 20.71 23.09
CA GLU A 13 5.26 19.92 21.88
C GLU A 13 4.12 20.00 20.86
N SER A 14 4.23 20.93 19.90
CA SER A 14 3.53 20.79 18.64
C SER A 14 3.67 19.32 18.17
N PRO A 15 2.57 18.57 17.95
CA PRO A 15 2.69 17.25 17.35
C PRO A 15 3.48 17.42 16.05
N PRO A 16 4.40 16.51 15.72
CA PRO A 16 5.14 16.61 14.48
C PRO A 16 4.11 16.78 13.37
N SER A 17 4.19 17.90 12.66
CA SER A 17 3.18 18.27 11.68
C SER A 17 3.02 17.12 10.69
N GLU A 18 1.80 16.84 10.26
CA GLU A 18 1.48 15.85 9.21
C GLU A 18 2.31 16.06 7.92
N GLU A 19 2.98 17.21 7.81
CA GLU A 19 3.94 17.59 6.78
C GLU A 19 5.24 16.75 6.80
N MET A 20 5.61 16.13 7.92
CA MET A 20 6.80 15.28 8.02
C MET A 20 6.57 13.86 7.43
N GLU A 21 5.32 13.45 7.18
CA GLU A 21 4.99 12.14 6.58
C GLU A 21 5.19 12.08 5.05
N LEU A 22 5.56 13.19 4.40
CA LEU A 22 5.92 13.27 2.98
C LEU A 22 7.43 13.36 2.77
N GLU A 23 8.25 12.69 3.58
CA GLU A 23 9.58 12.30 3.12
C GLU A 23 9.43 11.64 1.74
N GLU A 24 10.04 12.24 0.72
CA GLU A 24 9.77 12.00 -0.71
C GLU A 24 9.42 10.55 -1.02
N LEU A 25 8.13 10.30 -1.34
CA LEU A 25 7.68 8.99 -1.78
C LEU A 25 8.59 8.49 -2.90
N ARG A 26 9.22 7.34 -2.66
CA ARG A 26 10.15 6.74 -3.60
C ARG A 26 9.42 6.32 -4.86
N ARG A 27 9.88 6.87 -5.99
CA ARG A 27 9.43 6.47 -7.33
C ARG A 27 10.38 5.40 -7.89
N GLY A 28 9.88 4.60 -8.83
CA GLY A 28 10.69 3.60 -9.54
C GLY A 28 10.55 2.18 -9.00
N PRO A 29 11.46 1.27 -9.40
CA PRO A 29 11.34 -0.16 -9.13
C PRO A 29 11.40 -0.45 -7.63
N TRP A 30 10.69 -1.50 -7.23
CA TRP A 30 10.76 -2.06 -5.87
C TRP A 30 12.10 -2.76 -5.68
N THR A 31 12.75 -2.49 -4.54
CA THR A 31 13.93 -3.25 -4.13
C THR A 31 13.52 -4.51 -3.38
N VAL A 32 14.48 -5.42 -3.23
CA VAL A 32 14.25 -6.68 -2.49
C VAL A 32 13.96 -6.39 -1.02
N GLU A 33 14.61 -5.38 -0.44
CA GLU A 33 14.40 -4.96 0.95
C GLU A 33 12.98 -4.44 1.16
N GLU A 34 12.47 -3.62 0.23
CA GLU A 34 11.07 -3.17 0.27
C GLU A 34 10.09 -4.34 0.15
N ASP A 35 10.39 -5.32 -0.71
CA ASP A 35 9.57 -6.53 -0.85
C ASP A 35 9.53 -7.37 0.43
N ILE A 36 10.69 -7.55 1.09
CA ILE A 36 10.78 -8.28 2.37
C ILE A 36 9.91 -7.61 3.41
N VAL A 37 10.07 -6.29 3.60
CA VAL A 37 9.27 -5.51 4.57
C VAL A 37 7.77 -5.63 4.29
N LEU A 38 7.37 -5.56 3.01
CA LEU A 38 5.97 -5.73 2.62
C LEU A 38 5.45 -7.14 2.93
N VAL A 39 6.22 -8.18 2.62
CA VAL A 39 5.85 -9.58 2.87
C VAL A 39 5.73 -9.86 4.38
N GLU A 40 6.71 -9.43 5.16
CA GLU A 40 6.72 -9.61 6.62
C GLU A 40 5.49 -8.96 7.26
N HIS A 41 5.24 -7.69 6.91
CA HIS A 41 4.10 -6.97 7.48
C HIS A 41 2.76 -7.62 7.12
N VAL A 42 2.57 -8.05 5.86
CA VAL A 42 1.34 -8.75 5.43
C VAL A 42 1.21 -10.11 6.10
N THR A 43 2.32 -10.83 6.30
CA THR A 43 2.31 -12.13 6.97
C THR A 43 1.90 -12.00 8.44
N GLU A 44 2.36 -10.95 9.12
CA GLU A 44 2.05 -10.71 10.53
C GLU A 44 0.65 -10.12 10.75
N HIS A 45 0.21 -9.19 9.90
CA HIS A 45 -1.00 -8.38 10.13
C HIS A 45 -2.17 -8.69 9.19
N GLY A 46 -1.95 -9.55 8.19
CA GLY A 46 -2.89 -9.85 7.12
C GLY A 46 -2.89 -8.83 5.97
N GLU A 47 -3.60 -9.18 4.89
CA GLU A 47 -3.72 -8.34 3.71
C GLU A 47 -4.70 -7.17 3.90
N GLY A 48 -4.41 -6.01 3.30
CA GLY A 48 -5.34 -4.88 3.24
C GLY A 48 -4.85 -3.63 3.98
N ARG A 49 -5.75 -2.66 4.15
CA ARG A 49 -5.47 -1.35 4.79
C ARG A 49 -4.15 -0.70 4.30
N TRP A 50 -3.91 -0.76 2.98
CA TRP A 50 -2.60 -0.52 2.39
C TRP A 50 -1.94 0.83 2.71
N ASN A 51 -2.74 1.89 2.91
CA ASN A 51 -2.21 3.19 3.33
C ASN A 51 -1.67 3.15 4.77
N ALA A 52 -2.36 2.47 5.67
CA ALA A 52 -1.88 2.26 7.04
C ALA A 52 -0.70 1.28 7.06
N LEU A 53 -0.75 0.24 6.22
CA LEU A 53 0.36 -0.70 6.05
C LEU A 53 1.65 0.03 5.68
N ALA A 54 1.63 0.83 4.61
CA ALA A 54 2.81 1.52 4.12
C ALA A 54 3.47 2.37 5.22
N ARG A 55 2.66 3.13 5.97
CA ARG A 55 3.15 3.96 7.08
C ARG A 55 3.69 3.13 8.24
N ARG A 56 2.96 2.10 8.67
CA ARG A 56 3.37 1.25 9.80
C ARG A 56 4.61 0.41 9.51
N ALA A 57 4.76 -0.03 8.26
CA ALA A 57 5.92 -0.77 7.80
C ALA A 57 7.13 0.14 7.47
N GLY A 58 6.99 1.47 7.59
CA GLY A 58 8.05 2.42 7.25
C GLY A 58 8.40 2.46 5.76
N LEU A 59 7.51 1.98 4.88
CA LEU A 59 7.74 1.98 3.44
C LEU A 59 7.50 3.40 2.90
N LYS A 60 8.50 3.93 2.18
CA LYS A 60 8.38 5.19 1.42
C LYS A 60 7.58 5.01 0.12
N ARG A 61 6.45 4.31 0.19
CA ARG A 61 5.57 3.93 -0.93
C ARG A 61 4.12 4.29 -0.61
N THR A 62 3.32 4.55 -1.64
CA THR A 62 1.88 4.72 -1.43
C THR A 62 1.22 3.38 -1.13
N GLY A 63 0.08 3.40 -0.42
CA GLY A 63 -0.71 2.18 -0.21
C GLY A 63 -1.17 1.54 -1.51
N LYS A 64 -1.51 2.34 -2.53
CA LYS A 64 -1.80 1.83 -3.88
C LYS A 64 -0.60 1.06 -4.46
N SER A 65 0.61 1.58 -4.32
CA SER A 65 1.83 0.89 -4.76
C SER A 65 2.04 -0.42 -4.01
N CYS A 66 1.86 -0.43 -2.68
CA CYS A 66 1.99 -1.65 -1.87
C CYS A 66 0.97 -2.71 -2.28
N ARG A 67 -0.31 -2.32 -2.47
CA ARG A 67 -1.37 -3.22 -2.94
C ARG A 67 -1.00 -3.86 -4.27
N LEU A 68 -0.60 -3.05 -5.25
CA LEU A 68 -0.25 -3.54 -6.59
C LEU A 68 0.99 -4.44 -6.54
N ARG A 69 1.98 -4.10 -5.71
CA ARG A 69 3.17 -4.93 -5.56
C ARG A 69 2.83 -6.29 -4.97
N TRP A 70 2.02 -6.32 -3.93
CA TRP A 70 1.55 -7.56 -3.32
C TRP A 70 0.76 -8.41 -4.31
N LEU A 71 -0.35 -7.88 -4.82
CA LEU A 71 -1.30 -8.66 -5.63
C LEU A 71 -0.73 -9.15 -6.96
N ASN A 72 0.22 -8.41 -7.56
CA ASN A 72 0.74 -8.75 -8.89
C ASN A 72 2.07 -9.51 -8.84
N TYR A 73 2.80 -9.47 -7.72
CA TYR A 73 4.15 -10.02 -7.67
C TYR A 73 4.42 -10.85 -6.42
N LEU A 74 4.12 -10.36 -5.21
CA LEU A 74 4.64 -11.02 -3.99
C LEU A 74 3.69 -12.07 -3.41
N ARG A 75 2.40 -12.00 -3.72
CA ARG A 75 1.41 -12.93 -3.15
C ARG A 75 1.70 -14.36 -3.64
N PRO A 76 1.69 -15.38 -2.74
CA PRO A 76 2.14 -16.74 -3.08
C PRO A 76 1.33 -17.44 -4.19
N ASP A 77 0.07 -17.06 -4.36
CA ASP A 77 -0.84 -17.67 -5.35
C ASP A 77 -0.69 -17.08 -6.76
N VAL A 78 0.17 -16.09 -6.95
CA VAL A 78 0.42 -15.48 -8.26
C VAL A 78 1.24 -16.44 -9.12
N ARG A 79 0.58 -17.02 -10.14
CA ARG A 79 1.22 -17.88 -11.14
C ARG A 79 2.06 -17.04 -12.11
N ARG A 80 3.32 -17.43 -12.28
CA ARG A 80 4.28 -16.79 -13.19
C ARG A 80 4.58 -17.73 -14.35
N GLY A 81 4.56 -17.21 -15.57
CA GLY A 81 4.86 -17.98 -16.77
C GLY A 81 3.89 -17.67 -17.92
N ASN A 82 4.00 -18.48 -18.97
CA ASN A 82 3.13 -18.36 -20.13
C ASN A 82 1.73 -18.88 -19.81
N ILE A 83 0.72 -18.20 -20.36
CA ILE A 83 -0.67 -18.64 -20.33
C ILE A 83 -0.78 -19.90 -21.20
N THR A 84 -1.35 -20.97 -20.66
CA THR A 84 -1.53 -22.22 -21.42
C THR A 84 -2.60 -22.07 -22.51
N PRO A 85 -2.65 -22.94 -23.54
CA PRO A 85 -3.73 -22.92 -24.53
C PRO A 85 -5.13 -23.02 -23.89
N GLU A 86 -5.29 -23.85 -22.86
CA GLU A 86 -6.54 -24.02 -22.13
C GLU A 86 -6.92 -22.74 -21.38
N GLU A 87 -5.95 -22.08 -20.74
CA GLU A 87 -6.16 -20.80 -20.07
C GLU A 87 -6.53 -19.70 -21.07
N HIS A 88 -5.94 -19.67 -22.27
CA HIS A 88 -6.36 -18.74 -23.33
C HIS A 88 -7.81 -18.94 -23.75
N LEU A 89 -8.24 -20.20 -23.95
CA LEU A 89 -9.63 -20.51 -24.30
C LEU A 89 -10.59 -20.08 -23.19
N LEU A 90 -10.21 -20.31 -21.93
CA LEU A 90 -10.99 -19.89 -20.79
C LEU A 90 -11.10 -18.35 -20.72
N ILE A 91 -9.98 -17.62 -20.89
CA ILE A 91 -9.98 -16.15 -20.90
C ILE A 91 -10.92 -15.61 -21.98
N LEU A 92 -10.87 -16.16 -23.19
CA LEU A 92 -11.74 -15.75 -24.30
C LEU A 92 -13.22 -16.02 -24.00
N ASP A 93 -13.55 -17.19 -23.46
CA ASP A 93 -14.93 -17.54 -23.09
C ASP A 93 -15.48 -16.61 -22.00
N LEU A 94 -14.72 -16.38 -20.93
CA LEU A 94 -15.15 -15.50 -19.84
C LEU A 94 -15.27 -14.05 -20.32
N HIS A 95 -14.34 -13.57 -21.15
CA HIS A 95 -14.41 -12.23 -21.73
C HIS A 95 -15.62 -12.07 -22.66
N SER A 96 -15.94 -13.06 -23.49
CA SER A 96 -17.12 -13.02 -24.33
C SER A 96 -18.42 -12.95 -23.52
N ARG A 97 -18.46 -13.58 -22.35
CA ARG A 97 -19.65 -13.61 -21.48
C ARG A 97 -19.79 -12.34 -20.64
N TRP A 98 -18.68 -11.79 -20.15
CA TRP A 98 -18.71 -10.75 -19.12
C TRP A 98 -17.98 -9.45 -19.48
N GLY A 99 -17.20 -9.41 -20.56
CA GLY A 99 -16.42 -8.24 -20.96
C GLY A 99 -15.24 -7.95 -20.00
N ASN A 100 -14.79 -6.70 -19.96
CA ASN A 100 -13.67 -6.25 -19.11
C ASN A 100 -14.08 -6.02 -17.65
N ARG A 101 -14.78 -6.98 -17.05
CA ARG A 101 -15.26 -6.92 -15.66
C ARG A 101 -14.54 -7.92 -14.78
#